data_AF-A0A3M6T6V2-F1
#
_entry.id   AF-A0A3M6T6V2-F1
#
_cell.length_a   1.000
_cell.length_b   1.000
_cell.length_c   1.000
_cell.angle_alpha   90.00
_cell.angle_beta   90.00
_cell.angle_gamma   90.00
#
_symmetry.space_group_name_H-M   'P 1'
#
loop_
_entity.id
_entity.type
_entity.pdbx_description
1 polymer ?
#
loop_
_entity_poly.entity_id
_entity_poly.type
_entity_poly.pdbx_seq_one_letter_code
_entity_poly.pdbx_strand_id
1 'polypeptide(L)'
;MAVVQLCILALFVASTKSSSMYNMYSNMIILDDKGNYNVSYNYYEFADRLEFMVQVRTTGWVGFGVAGVAPNNISNYDVAIGGVKDDGTSYLQLRR
;
A
#
# COMPACT_ATOMS: atom_id res chain seq x y z
N MET A 1 -44.05 10.49 -18.49
CA MET A 1 -42.60 10.58 -18.75
C MET A 1 -41.94 11.33 -17.60
N ALA A 2 -41.70 10.67 -16.48
CA ALA A 2 -41.04 11.25 -15.30
C ALA A 2 -40.02 10.29 -14.65
N VAL A 3 -40.12 8.99 -14.98
CA VAL A 3 -39.24 7.95 -14.44
C VAL A 3 -37.88 7.91 -15.15
N VAL A 4 -37.80 8.27 -16.44
CA VAL A 4 -36.55 8.23 -17.22
C VAL A 4 -35.59 9.37 -16.83
N GLN A 5 -36.12 10.48 -16.31
CA GLN A 5 -35.34 11.66 -15.95
C GLN A 5 -34.57 11.50 -14.63
N LEU A 6 -35.01 10.57 -13.75
CA LEU A 6 -34.34 10.31 -12.48
C LEU A 6 -33.05 9.49 -12.65
N CYS A 7 -32.99 8.62 -13.66
CA CYS A 7 -31.84 7.73 -13.88
C CYS A 7 -30.60 8.45 -14.44
N ILE A 8 -30.79 9.60 -15.11
CA ILE A 8 -29.68 10.33 -15.73
C ILE A 8 -28.88 11.13 -14.69
N LEU A 9 -29.47 11.54 -13.56
CA LEU A 9 -28.74 12.22 -12.48
C LEU A 9 -27.87 11.27 -11.64
N ALA A 10 -28.18 9.97 -11.61
CA ALA A 10 -27.39 8.98 -10.85
C ALA A 10 -26.05 8.62 -11.52
N LEU A 11 -25.80 9.11 -12.74
CA LEU A 11 -24.55 8.90 -13.49
C LEU A 11 -23.47 9.96 -13.24
N PHE A 12 -23.67 10.89 -12.30
CA PHE A 12 -22.54 11.59 -11.68
C PHE A 12 -21.79 10.59 -10.77
N VAL A 13 -21.15 9.63 -11.40
CA VAL A 13 -20.01 8.91 -10.84
C VAL A 13 -19.05 9.99 -10.38
N ALA A 14 -18.87 10.10 -9.08
CA ALA A 14 -17.79 10.88 -8.51
C ALA A 14 -16.49 10.32 -9.08
N SER A 15 -15.99 10.93 -10.15
CA SER A 15 -14.61 10.79 -10.58
C SER A 15 -13.78 11.48 -9.50
N THR A 16 -13.55 10.78 -8.39
CA THR A 16 -12.53 11.17 -7.44
C THR A 16 -11.23 11.23 -8.24
N LYS A 17 -10.55 12.38 -8.16
CA LYS A 17 -9.30 12.58 -8.87
C LYS A 17 -8.37 11.45 -8.48
N SER A 18 -8.05 10.56 -9.41
CA SER A 18 -6.86 9.72 -9.29
C SER A 18 -5.68 10.65 -9.50
N SER A 19 -5.31 11.36 -8.43
CA SER A 19 -3.95 11.89 -8.32
C SER A 19 -3.06 10.67 -8.38
N SER A 20 -2.28 10.54 -9.45
CA SER A 20 -1.28 9.48 -9.61
C SER A 20 -0.65 9.19 -8.25
N MET A 21 -0.81 7.98 -7.71
CA MET A 21 -0.30 7.56 -6.39
C MET A 21 1.19 7.93 -6.17
N TYR A 22 1.93 8.13 -7.27
CA TYR A 22 3.30 8.62 -7.28
C TYR A 22 3.49 10.05 -6.74
N ASN A 23 2.48 10.93 -6.77
CA ASN A 23 2.58 12.31 -6.24
C ASN A 23 2.24 12.42 -4.74
N MET A 24 1.78 11.33 -4.10
CA MET A 24 1.42 11.39 -2.67
C MET A 24 2.61 11.13 -1.76
N TYR A 25 3.66 10.43 -2.21
CA TYR A 25 4.82 10.08 -1.40
C TYR A 25 6.09 10.81 -1.87
N SER A 26 6.79 11.46 -0.93
CA SER A 26 7.96 12.29 -1.24
C SER A 26 9.26 11.50 -1.37
N ASN A 27 9.31 10.28 -0.82
CA ASN A 27 10.52 9.44 -0.80
C ASN A 27 10.24 8.06 -1.41
N MET A 28 11.28 7.47 -2.01
CA MET A 28 11.25 6.12 -2.59
C MET A 28 12.57 5.40 -2.35
N ILE A 29 12.48 4.11 -2.01
CA ILE A 29 13.61 3.19 -1.89
C ILE A 29 13.26 1.91 -2.67
N ILE A 30 14.23 1.37 -3.38
CA ILE A 30 14.16 0.05 -4.02
C ILE A 30 14.95 -0.92 -3.14
N LEU A 31 14.29 -2.00 -2.68
CA LEU A 31 14.86 -2.95 -1.71
C LEU A 31 15.47 -4.20 -2.35
N ASP A 32 15.33 -4.38 -3.68
CA ASP A 32 15.98 -5.45 -4.43
C ASP A 32 16.75 -4.90 -5.64
N ASP A 33 17.79 -5.62 -6.07
CA ASP A 33 18.62 -5.18 -7.21
C ASP A 33 17.88 -5.18 -8.56
N LYS A 34 16.66 -5.69 -8.59
CA LYS A 34 15.86 -5.88 -9.81
C LYS A 34 14.66 -4.93 -9.91
N GLY A 35 14.41 -4.08 -8.91
CA GLY A 35 13.29 -3.14 -8.93
C GLY A 35 11.91 -3.79 -8.78
N ASN A 36 11.83 -5.02 -8.24
CA ASN A 36 10.57 -5.68 -7.95
C ASN A 36 10.04 -5.31 -6.57
N TYR A 37 10.83 -4.72 -5.69
CA TYR A 37 10.44 -4.34 -4.34
C TYR A 37 10.61 -2.83 -4.14
N ASN A 38 9.55 -2.07 -4.42
CA ASN A 38 9.56 -0.63 -4.33
C ASN A 38 8.77 -0.17 -3.10
N VAL A 39 9.38 0.69 -2.30
CA VAL A 39 8.76 1.28 -1.11
C VAL A 39 8.79 2.78 -1.26
N SER A 40 7.61 3.39 -1.27
CA SER A 40 7.48 4.84 -1.12
C SER A 40 7.00 5.16 0.29
N TYR A 41 7.47 6.26 0.87
CA TYR A 41 7.11 6.60 2.25
C TYR A 41 7.06 8.10 2.52
N ASN A 42 6.24 8.45 3.52
CA ASN A 42 6.12 9.79 4.08
C ASN A 42 6.23 9.74 5.58
N TYR A 43 6.93 10.72 6.14
CA TYR A 43 6.90 11.00 7.56
C TYR A 43 6.04 12.24 7.81
N TYR A 44 4.99 12.07 8.61
CA TYR A 44 4.11 13.14 9.05
C TYR A 44 4.50 13.55 10.47
N GLU A 45 5.39 14.54 10.58
CA GLU A 45 5.96 14.99 11.86
C GLU A 45 4.89 15.36 12.89
N PHE A 46 3.85 16.10 12.48
CA PHE A 46 2.76 16.50 13.37
C PHE A 46 2.05 15.32 14.05
N ALA A 47 1.99 14.17 13.38
CA ALA A 47 1.28 12.99 13.85
C ALA A 47 2.23 11.89 14.37
N ASP A 48 3.54 12.13 14.33
CA ASP A 48 4.57 11.11 14.58
C ASP A 48 4.26 9.78 13.86
N ARG A 49 3.91 9.89 12.57
CA ARG A 49 3.42 8.76 11.76
C ARG A 49 4.26 8.60 10.50
N LEU A 50 4.76 7.39 10.28
CA LEU A 50 5.33 6.99 9.01
C LEU A 50 4.30 6.18 8.21
N GLU A 51 4.02 6.61 6.99
CA GLU A 51 3.13 5.92 6.07
C GLU A 51 3.94 5.32 4.93
N PHE A 52 3.68 4.05 4.62
CA PHE A 52 4.38 3.30 3.60
C PHE A 52 3.41 2.83 2.52
N MET A 53 3.85 2.95 1.28
CA MET A 53 3.30 2.24 0.14
C MET A 53 4.31 1.22 -0.34
N VAL A 54 3.95 -0.06 -0.20
CA VAL A 54 4.81 -1.19 -0.56
C VAL A 54 4.26 -1.82 -1.84
N GLN A 55 5.01 -1.73 -2.92
CA GLN A 55 4.67 -2.29 -4.22
C GLN A 55 5.66 -3.38 -4.59
N VAL A 56 5.18 -4.62 -4.67
CA VAL A 56 6.05 -5.77 -4.92
C VAL A 56 5.51 -6.62 -6.06
N ARG A 57 6.39 -6.95 -7.02
CA ARG A 57 6.09 -7.88 -8.10
C ARG A 57 6.46 -9.30 -7.68
N THR A 58 5.52 -10.00 -7.06
CA THR A 58 5.69 -11.40 -6.62
C THR A 58 4.39 -12.20 -6.76
N THR A 59 4.48 -13.52 -6.64
CA THR A 59 3.34 -14.40 -6.34
C THR A 59 3.30 -14.70 -4.83
N GLY A 60 2.12 -15.01 -4.29
CA GLY A 60 1.95 -15.37 -2.87
C GLY A 60 1.85 -14.16 -1.94
N TRP A 61 2.81 -14.01 -1.04
CA TRP A 61 2.80 -13.02 0.05
C TRP A 61 4.05 -12.14 0.07
N VAL A 62 3.92 -10.98 0.72
CA VAL A 62 4.95 -9.97 0.90
C VAL A 62 5.03 -9.64 2.40
N GLY A 63 6.25 -9.62 2.95
CA GLY A 63 6.52 -9.14 4.30
C GLY A 63 7.32 -7.83 4.23
N PHE A 64 6.85 -6.81 4.93
CA PHE A 64 7.55 -5.53 5.10
C PHE A 64 7.71 -5.23 6.58
N GLY A 65 8.93 -4.92 7.03
CA GLY A 65 9.20 -4.72 8.45
C GLY A 65 10.11 -3.54 8.73
N VAL A 66 9.99 -3.02 9.95
CA VAL A 66 10.86 -1.97 10.49
C VAL A 66 11.50 -2.45 11.79
N ALA A 67 12.73 -2.03 12.05
CA ALA A 67 13.46 -2.32 13.28
C ALA A 67 14.25 -1.09 13.69
N GLY A 68 14.42 -0.89 15.01
CA GLY A 68 15.26 0.20 15.53
C GLY A 68 16.74 0.05 15.15
N VAL A 69 17.22 -1.19 15.07
CA VAL A 69 18.54 -1.55 14.53
C VAL A 69 18.32 -2.75 13.62
N ALA A 70 18.56 -2.60 12.32
CA ALA A 70 18.44 -3.68 11.35
C ALA A 70 19.54 -4.73 11.60
N PRO A 71 19.19 -5.93 12.11
CA PRO A 71 20.15 -7.01 12.24
C PRO A 71 20.30 -7.78 10.92
N ASN A 72 21.38 -8.56 10.78
CA ASN A 72 21.61 -9.40 9.61
C ASN A 72 20.66 -10.62 9.52
N ASN A 73 19.79 -10.80 10.52
CA ASN A 73 18.76 -11.82 10.55
C ASN A 73 17.38 -11.14 10.57
N ILE A 74 16.31 -11.90 10.30
CA ILE A 74 14.92 -11.36 10.28
C ILE A 74 14.33 -11.39 11.71
N SER A 75 15.12 -11.02 12.73
CA SER A 75 14.67 -10.99 14.13
C SER A 75 14.47 -9.56 14.61
N ASN A 76 13.55 -9.34 15.56
CA ASN A 76 13.27 -8.04 16.17
C ASN A 76 12.73 -6.97 15.21
N TYR A 77 12.04 -7.39 14.16
CA TYR A 77 11.27 -6.49 13.30
C TYR A 77 9.80 -6.49 13.72
N ASP A 78 9.18 -5.32 13.73
CA ASP A 78 7.73 -5.23 13.64
C ASP A 78 7.36 -5.37 12.15
N VAL A 79 6.63 -6.43 11.79
CA VAL A 79 6.41 -6.87 10.41
C VAL A 79 4.93 -6.83 10.03
N ALA A 80 4.61 -6.20 8.91
CA ALA A 80 3.35 -6.37 8.21
C ALA A 80 3.50 -7.43 7.11
N ILE A 81 2.59 -8.41 7.07
CA ILE A 81 2.53 -9.46 6.05
C ILE A 81 1.22 -9.31 5.29
N GLY A 82 1.31 -9.09 3.99
CA GLY A 82 0.16 -9.00 3.10
C GLY A 82 0.24 -9.99 1.95
N GLY A 83 -0.90 -10.41 1.43
CA GLY A 83 -0.93 -11.32 0.29
C GLY A 83 -2.35 -11.58 -0.21
N VAL A 84 -2.44 -12.47 -1.20
CA VAL A 84 -3.70 -12.96 -1.75
C VAL A 84 -3.72 -14.47 -1.59
N LYS A 85 -4.80 -15.00 -1.03
CA LYS A 85 -5.03 -16.44 -0.88
C LYS A 85 -5.39 -17.07 -2.22
N ASP A 86 -5.36 -18.41 -2.29
CA ASP A 86 -5.71 -19.15 -3.51
C ASP A 86 -7.16 -18.90 -3.98
N ASP A 87 -8.06 -18.52 -3.06
CA ASP A 87 -9.44 -18.16 -3.37
C ASP A 87 -9.62 -16.70 -3.85
N GLY A 88 -8.52 -15.94 -4.00
CA GLY A 88 -8.52 -14.54 -4.40
C GLY A 88 -8.72 -13.55 -3.25
N THR A 89 -8.95 -14.01 -2.02
CA THR A 89 -9.13 -13.14 -0.85
C THR A 89 -7.81 -12.50 -0.43
N SER A 90 -7.79 -11.17 -0.31
CA SER A 90 -6.64 -10.43 0.22
C SER A 90 -6.57 -10.50 1.75
N TYR A 91 -5.37 -10.41 2.30
CA TYR A 91 -5.15 -10.29 3.74
C TYR A 91 -3.99 -9.37 4.06
N LEU A 92 -4.02 -8.81 5.28
CA LEU A 92 -2.94 -8.06 5.89
C LEU A 92 -2.89 -8.43 7.38
N GLN A 93 -1.72 -8.81 7.87
CA GLN A 93 -1.51 -9.20 9.27
C GLN A 93 -0.25 -8.54 9.81
N LEU A 94 -0.29 -8.11 11.07
CA LEU A 94 0.87 -7.65 11.82
C LEU A 94 1.48 -8.79 12.64
N ARG A 95 2.81 -8.86 12.68
CA ARG A 95 3.62 -9.83 13.42
C ARG A 95 4.75 -9.08 14.14
N ARG A 96 5.15 -9.60 15.29
CA ARG A 96 6.31 -9.19 16.08
C ARG A 96 7.10 -10.43 16.46
#